data_AF-E4PUJ5-F1
#
_entry.id   AF-E4PUJ5-F1
#
_cell.length_a   1.000
_cell.length_b   1.000
_cell.length_c   1.000
_cell.angle_alpha   90.00
_cell.angle_beta   90.00
_cell.angle_gamma   90.00
#
_symmetry.space_group_name_H-M   'P 1'
#
loop_
_entity.id
_entity.type
_entity.pdbx_description
1 polymer ?
#
loop_
_entity_poly.entity_id
_entity_poly.type
_entity_poly.pdbx_seq_one_letter_code
_entity_poly.pdbx_strand_id
1 'polypeptide(L)'
;MLDFLNFSIEINNYFENSLQVSNYELLYGFLFLDNLKNSNYLTKSNDLKSVKYELNNKDIRNIYEYELLGDAGDGFKFSNSKSLVNKLNFNLMYVARILENYFIKYSSNYIILSTSRVLTDQLDWSSYIKTRNKMKYFSYLNLYNGLWVFYTSNLGFYYKDIWFTPTSDSFIELENQKNLFLGYLEYDLKLLENNSISKNTTSNYTKPQIYLITLIVINVLVLNN
;
A
#
# COMPACT_ATOMS: atom_id res chain seq x y z
N MET A 1 9.37 -19.10 0.23
CA MET A 1 9.18 -19.31 1.70
C MET A 1 10.13 -18.41 2.50
N LEU A 2 11.42 -18.32 2.11
CA LEU A 2 12.37 -17.39 2.73
C LEU A 2 11.98 -15.91 2.58
N ASP A 3 11.51 -15.48 1.39
CA ASP A 3 11.11 -14.08 1.17
C ASP A 3 9.92 -13.66 2.04
N PHE A 4 8.96 -14.56 2.25
CA PHE A 4 7.82 -14.34 3.14
C PHE A 4 8.27 -14.21 4.60
N LEU A 5 9.22 -15.03 5.02
CA LEU A 5 9.78 -14.98 6.36
C LEU A 5 10.57 -13.68 6.58
N ASN A 6 11.40 -13.27 5.61
CA ASN A 6 12.15 -12.01 5.66
C ASN A 6 11.20 -10.81 5.69
N PHE A 7 10.16 -10.81 4.86
CA PHE A 7 9.14 -9.75 4.86
C PHE A 7 8.38 -9.69 6.19
N SER A 8 8.02 -10.84 6.77
CA SER A 8 7.39 -10.90 8.09
C SER A 8 8.29 -10.30 9.19
N ILE A 9 9.58 -10.59 9.16
CA ILE A 9 10.56 -10.00 10.10
C ILE A 9 10.66 -8.48 9.90
N GLU A 10 10.72 -8.01 8.65
CA GLU A 10 10.80 -6.58 8.32
C GLU A 10 9.58 -5.81 8.85
N ILE A 11 8.37 -6.34 8.63
CA ILE A 11 7.13 -5.73 9.13
C ILE A 11 7.08 -5.72 10.66
N ASN A 12 7.46 -6.82 11.32
CA ASN A 12 7.47 -6.87 12.79
C ASN A 12 8.44 -5.86 13.40
N ASN A 13 9.61 -5.68 12.75
CA ASN A 13 10.59 -4.70 13.18
C ASN A 13 10.09 -3.27 12.98
N TYR A 14 9.40 -2.97 11.87
CA TYR A 14 8.88 -1.63 11.62
C TYR A 14 7.85 -1.18 12.66
N PHE A 15 7.00 -2.09 13.12
CA PHE A 15 5.93 -1.78 14.08
C PHE A 15 6.27 -2.13 15.53
N GLU A 16 7.52 -2.48 15.84
CA GLU A 16 8.00 -2.78 17.21
C GLU A 16 7.10 -3.75 18.01
N ASN A 17 6.44 -4.71 17.33
CA ASN A 17 5.43 -5.61 17.91
C ASN A 17 4.18 -4.93 18.52
N SER A 18 3.95 -3.62 18.35
CA SER A 18 2.74 -2.93 18.84
C SER A 18 1.53 -3.03 17.91
N LEU A 19 1.74 -3.63 16.74
CA LEU A 19 0.81 -3.66 15.60
C LEU A 19 -0.59 -4.16 16.00
N GLN A 20 -0.63 -5.19 16.83
CA GLN A 20 -1.85 -5.84 17.28
C GLN A 20 -2.74 -4.92 18.14
N VAL A 21 -2.15 -4.10 19.01
CA VAL A 21 -2.91 -3.18 19.88
C VAL A 21 -3.30 -1.92 19.12
N SER A 22 -2.42 -1.42 18.25
CA SER A 22 -2.67 -0.18 17.50
C SER A 22 -3.58 -0.35 16.29
N ASN A 23 -3.64 -1.55 15.70
CA ASN A 23 -4.34 -1.80 14.44
C ASN A 23 -5.24 -3.05 14.48
N TYR A 24 -5.84 -3.34 15.63
CA TYR A 24 -6.68 -4.53 15.81
C TYR A 24 -7.87 -4.59 14.83
N GLU A 25 -8.40 -3.44 14.41
CA GLU A 25 -9.55 -3.33 13.49
C GLU A 25 -9.27 -4.00 12.13
N LEU A 26 -8.00 -4.01 11.70
CA LEU A 26 -7.58 -4.64 10.45
C LEU A 26 -7.78 -6.16 10.45
N LEU A 27 -8.07 -6.75 11.61
CA LEU A 27 -8.15 -8.19 11.78
C LEU A 27 -9.59 -8.69 11.82
N TYR A 28 -10.58 -7.79 11.77
CA TYR A 28 -11.99 -8.17 11.68
C TYR A 28 -12.32 -9.09 10.50
N GLY A 29 -11.57 -9.00 9.39
CA GLY A 29 -11.74 -9.88 8.24
C GLY A 29 -11.37 -11.34 8.51
N PHE A 30 -10.55 -11.59 9.54
CA PHE A 30 -10.17 -12.93 9.97
C PHE A 30 -11.02 -13.44 11.16
N LEU A 31 -11.92 -12.60 11.68
CA LEU A 31 -12.88 -12.97 12.72
C LEU A 31 -14.21 -13.34 12.05
N PHE A 32 -14.36 -14.61 11.73
CA PHE A 32 -15.57 -15.14 11.12
C PHE A 32 -16.17 -16.25 11.98
N LEU A 33 -17.50 -16.27 12.02
CA LEU A 33 -18.25 -17.39 12.56
C LEU A 33 -18.37 -18.50 11.54
N ASP A 34 -18.48 -19.73 12.04
CA ASP A 34 -18.76 -20.86 11.18
C ASP A 34 -20.20 -20.78 10.66
N ASN A 35 -20.43 -21.16 9.40
CA ASN A 35 -21.75 -21.14 8.79
C ASN A 35 -22.58 -22.41 9.12
N LEU A 36 -22.05 -23.27 9.99
CA LEU A 36 -22.72 -24.49 10.41
C LEU A 36 -23.91 -24.21 11.33
N LYS A 37 -24.99 -24.96 11.13
CA LYS A 37 -26.20 -24.87 11.96
C LYS A 37 -25.84 -25.25 13.41
N ASN A 38 -26.11 -24.37 14.38
CA ASN A 38 -25.78 -24.55 15.80
C ASN A 38 -24.27 -24.59 16.13
N SER A 39 -23.42 -23.79 15.49
CA SER A 39 -22.00 -23.70 15.90
C SER A 39 -21.68 -22.47 16.77
N ASN A 40 -22.54 -21.44 16.74
CA ASN A 40 -22.19 -20.10 17.22
C ASN A 40 -23.07 -19.67 18.39
N TYR A 41 -22.87 -20.24 19.58
CA TYR A 41 -23.64 -19.84 20.76
C TYR A 41 -22.81 -19.82 22.04
N LEU A 42 -23.14 -18.86 22.91
CA LEU A 42 -22.75 -18.91 24.31
C LEU A 42 -23.83 -19.66 25.09
N THR A 43 -23.38 -20.54 25.99
CA THR A 43 -24.29 -21.25 26.89
C THR A 43 -24.14 -20.65 28.27
N LYS A 44 -25.23 -20.11 28.82
CA LYS A 44 -25.28 -19.74 30.24
C LYS A 44 -25.58 -21.00 31.04
N SER A 45 -24.60 -21.51 31.78
CA SER A 45 -24.83 -22.59 32.75
C SER A 45 -25.28 -21.97 34.08
N ASN A 46 -26.55 -22.14 34.42
CA ASN A 46 -27.03 -22.08 35.80
C ASN A 46 -27.63 -23.46 36.10
N ASP A 47 -27.46 -23.97 37.32
CA ASP A 47 -27.73 -25.37 37.72
C ASP A 47 -29.13 -25.94 37.39
N LEU A 48 -30.05 -25.13 36.87
CA LEU A 48 -31.43 -25.52 36.61
C LEU A 48 -31.92 -25.30 35.17
N LYS A 49 -31.26 -24.48 34.31
CA LYS A 49 -31.62 -24.30 32.88
C LYS A 49 -30.43 -23.79 32.05
N SER A 50 -30.11 -24.48 30.95
CA SER A 50 -29.18 -23.99 29.94
C SER A 50 -29.89 -23.07 28.95
N VAL A 51 -29.53 -21.78 28.92
CA VAL A 51 -29.99 -20.83 27.90
C VAL A 51 -28.87 -20.63 26.89
N LYS A 52 -29.19 -20.75 25.60
CA LYS A 52 -28.27 -20.49 24.49
C LYS A 52 -28.47 -19.07 23.97
N TYR A 53 -27.39 -18.35 23.79
CA TYR A 53 -27.35 -17.03 23.16
C TYR A 53 -26.57 -17.15 21.87
N GLU A 54 -27.22 -16.85 20.75
CA GLU A 54 -26.57 -16.85 19.44
C GLU A 54 -25.52 -15.72 19.39
N LEU A 55 -24.34 -16.04 18.88
CA LEU A 55 -23.29 -15.07 18.63
C LEU A 55 -23.39 -14.58 17.19
N ASN A 56 -23.25 -13.28 17.01
CA ASN A 56 -23.03 -12.67 15.70
C ASN A 56 -21.58 -12.19 15.54
N ASN A 57 -21.20 -11.78 14.33
CA ASN A 57 -19.84 -11.30 14.05
C ASN A 57 -19.46 -10.05 14.86
N LYS A 58 -20.43 -9.20 15.20
CA LYS A 58 -20.19 -8.01 16.04
C LYS A 58 -19.81 -8.43 17.47
N ASP A 59 -20.43 -9.47 18.00
CA ASP A 59 -20.13 -9.98 19.34
C ASP A 59 -18.68 -10.48 19.42
N ILE A 60 -18.18 -11.17 18.39
CA ILE A 60 -16.77 -11.60 18.35
C ILE A 60 -15.82 -10.42 18.26
N ARG A 61 -16.13 -9.41 17.44
CA ARG A 61 -15.30 -8.21 17.35
C ARG A 61 -15.20 -7.53 18.71
N ASN A 62 -16.33 -7.36 19.40
CA ASN A 62 -16.36 -6.78 20.74
C ASN A 62 -15.57 -7.62 21.75
N ILE A 63 -15.67 -8.96 21.72
CA ILE A 63 -14.90 -9.84 22.61
C ILE A 63 -13.40 -9.68 22.32
N TYR A 64 -13.01 -9.66 21.05
CA TYR A 64 -11.63 -9.51 20.62
C TYR A 64 -11.04 -8.14 21.01
N GLU A 65 -11.79 -7.06 20.78
CA GLU A 65 -11.43 -5.69 21.21
C GLU A 65 -11.28 -5.58 22.72
N TYR A 66 -12.23 -6.14 23.46
CA TYR A 66 -12.22 -6.15 24.91
C TYR A 66 -10.94 -6.81 25.44
N GLU A 67 -10.48 -7.90 24.82
CA GLU A 67 -9.23 -8.56 25.23
C GLU A 67 -7.96 -7.80 24.90
N LEU A 68 -7.96 -7.00 23.84
CA LEU A 68 -6.79 -6.24 23.42
C LEU A 68 -6.66 -4.90 24.13
N LEU A 69 -7.77 -4.23 24.36
CA LEU A 69 -7.82 -2.88 24.91
C LEU A 69 -8.21 -2.86 26.40
N GLY A 70 -8.94 -3.87 26.84
CA GLY A 70 -9.55 -3.92 28.16
C GLY A 70 -8.68 -4.60 29.21
N ASP A 71 -7.66 -3.92 29.71
CA ASP A 71 -6.95 -4.37 30.93
C ASP A 71 -7.05 -3.39 32.11
N ALA A 72 -7.90 -2.35 32.02
CA ALA A 72 -7.97 -1.28 33.04
C ALA A 72 -9.36 -1.01 33.66
N GLY A 73 -10.39 -1.84 33.40
CA GLY A 73 -11.76 -1.60 33.89
C GLY A 73 -12.34 -2.69 34.80
N ASP A 74 -13.18 -2.29 35.76
CA ASP A 74 -13.99 -3.15 36.66
C ASP A 74 -15.22 -3.81 35.97
N GLY A 75 -15.21 -3.91 34.64
CA GLY A 75 -16.31 -4.46 33.83
C GLY A 75 -16.34 -5.99 33.72
N PHE A 76 -17.29 -6.51 32.93
CA PHE A 76 -17.42 -7.93 32.61
C PHE A 76 -16.14 -8.50 31.98
N LYS A 77 -15.38 -9.29 32.75
CA LYS A 77 -14.17 -9.99 32.28
C LYS A 77 -14.52 -11.39 31.82
N PHE A 78 -14.12 -11.76 30.61
CA PHE A 78 -14.17 -13.14 30.15
C PHE A 78 -12.96 -13.89 30.75
N SER A 79 -13.18 -15.07 31.36
CA SER A 79 -12.13 -15.78 32.10
C SER A 79 -11.20 -16.62 31.22
N ASN A 80 -11.49 -16.78 29.92
CA ASN A 80 -10.75 -17.66 28.97
C ASN A 80 -10.36 -16.97 27.65
N SER A 81 -10.60 -15.68 27.57
CA SER A 81 -10.52 -14.88 26.35
C SER A 81 -9.07 -14.49 26.00
N LYS A 82 -8.16 -14.37 26.98
CA LYS A 82 -6.70 -14.30 26.75
C LYS A 82 -6.16 -15.49 25.93
N SER A 83 -6.77 -16.68 26.04
CA SER A 83 -6.39 -17.83 25.22
C SER A 83 -6.77 -17.67 23.74
N LEU A 84 -7.80 -16.87 23.42
CA LEU A 84 -8.22 -16.64 22.04
C LEU A 84 -7.21 -15.75 21.33
N VAL A 85 -6.87 -14.62 21.95
CA VAL A 85 -5.87 -13.68 21.44
C VAL A 85 -4.51 -14.36 21.27
N ASN A 86 -4.03 -15.09 22.27
CA ASN A 86 -2.73 -15.78 22.19
C ASN A 86 -2.66 -16.88 21.12
N LYS A 87 -3.79 -17.40 20.65
CA LYS A 87 -3.83 -18.39 19.55
C LYS A 87 -3.79 -17.74 18.17
N LEU A 88 -4.13 -16.45 18.06
CA LEU A 88 -4.07 -15.72 16.80
C LEU A 88 -2.62 -15.30 16.53
N ASN A 89 -2.07 -15.72 15.39
CA ASN A 89 -0.74 -15.27 14.96
C ASN A 89 -0.89 -13.95 14.18
N PHE A 90 -0.91 -12.84 14.92
CA PHE A 90 -1.16 -11.50 14.39
C PHE A 90 -0.22 -11.11 13.26
N ASN A 91 1.07 -11.40 13.43
CA ASN A 91 2.08 -11.07 12.44
C ASN A 91 1.81 -11.81 11.13
N LEU A 92 1.43 -13.09 11.21
CA LEU A 92 1.08 -13.88 10.03
C LEU A 92 -0.19 -13.34 9.34
N MET A 93 -1.24 -13.03 10.12
CA MET A 93 -2.51 -12.53 9.59
C MET A 93 -2.34 -11.18 8.91
N TYR A 94 -1.56 -10.29 9.51
CA TYR A 94 -1.27 -8.97 8.95
C TYR A 94 -0.46 -9.06 7.65
N VAL A 95 0.58 -9.88 7.63
CA VAL A 95 1.36 -10.14 6.40
C VAL A 95 0.49 -10.76 5.31
N ALA A 96 -0.40 -11.69 5.65
CA ALA A 96 -1.34 -12.28 4.70
C ALA A 96 -2.28 -11.22 4.10
N ARG A 97 -2.83 -10.32 4.94
CA ARG A 97 -3.65 -9.19 4.49
C ARG A 97 -2.89 -8.30 3.50
N ILE A 98 -1.61 -8.00 3.76
CA ILE A 98 -0.80 -7.17 2.85
C ILE A 98 -0.64 -7.86 1.49
N LEU A 99 -0.35 -9.16 1.49
CA LEU A 99 -0.21 -9.92 0.25
C LEU A 99 -1.50 -9.94 -0.57
N GLU A 100 -2.61 -10.20 0.10
CA GLU A 100 -3.93 -10.28 -0.54
C GLU A 100 -4.38 -8.93 -1.11
N ASN A 101 -4.35 -7.88 -0.29
CA ASN A 101 -4.93 -6.60 -0.68
C ASN A 101 -4.01 -5.79 -1.61
N TYR A 102 -2.69 -5.91 -1.46
CA TYR A 102 -1.73 -5.12 -2.22
C TYR A 102 -1.03 -5.95 -3.30
N PHE A 103 -0.32 -7.01 -2.92
CA PHE A 103 0.50 -7.71 -3.91
C PHE A 103 -0.33 -8.36 -5.02
N ILE A 104 -1.44 -9.05 -4.70
CA ILE A 104 -2.26 -9.73 -5.71
C ILE A 104 -2.83 -8.72 -6.71
N LYS A 105 -3.42 -7.62 -6.22
CA LYS A 105 -4.03 -6.60 -7.09
C LYS A 105 -2.99 -5.94 -8.01
N TYR A 106 -1.87 -5.49 -7.46
CA TYR A 106 -0.85 -4.79 -8.25
C TYR A 106 -0.10 -5.72 -9.20
N SER A 107 0.19 -6.96 -8.79
CA SER A 107 0.80 -7.96 -9.69
C SER A 107 -0.16 -8.36 -10.82
N SER A 108 -1.44 -8.53 -10.54
CA SER A 108 -2.47 -8.82 -11.54
C SER A 108 -2.59 -7.67 -12.55
N ASN A 109 -2.68 -6.43 -12.06
CA ASN A 109 -2.72 -5.25 -12.91
C ASN A 109 -1.45 -5.14 -13.77
N TYR A 110 -0.28 -5.39 -13.21
CA TYR A 110 0.98 -5.38 -13.95
C TYR A 110 0.97 -6.42 -15.08
N ILE A 111 0.51 -7.66 -14.80
CA ILE A 111 0.39 -8.69 -15.83
C ILE A 111 -0.58 -8.25 -16.92
N ILE A 112 -1.77 -7.78 -16.57
CA ILE A 112 -2.77 -7.27 -17.52
C ILE A 112 -2.19 -6.15 -18.39
N LEU A 113 -1.54 -5.15 -17.78
CA LEU A 113 -0.97 -4.01 -18.51
C LEU A 113 0.20 -4.40 -19.42
N SER A 114 1.04 -5.36 -19.00
CA SER A 114 2.19 -5.82 -19.79
C SER A 114 1.81 -6.73 -20.97
N THR A 115 0.64 -7.38 -20.88
CA THR A 115 0.13 -8.33 -21.89
C THR A 115 -0.93 -7.72 -22.80
N SER A 116 -1.66 -6.71 -22.33
CA SER A 116 -2.67 -6.00 -23.11
C SER A 116 -2.03 -5.10 -24.16
N ARG A 117 -2.71 -4.99 -25.31
CA ARG A 117 -2.31 -4.06 -26.37
C ARG A 117 -2.93 -2.69 -26.11
N VAL A 118 -2.11 -1.65 -26.23
CA VAL A 118 -2.55 -0.26 -26.22
C VAL A 118 -3.09 0.10 -27.60
N LEU A 119 -4.29 0.67 -27.65
CA LEU A 119 -4.91 1.16 -28.88
C LEU A 119 -4.33 2.53 -29.24
N THR A 120 -3.36 2.55 -30.15
CA THR A 120 -2.65 3.79 -30.55
C THR A 120 -3.44 4.67 -31.50
N ASP A 121 -4.45 4.12 -32.17
CA ASP A 121 -5.20 4.81 -33.23
C ASP A 121 -6.39 5.63 -32.69
N GLN A 122 -6.58 5.63 -31.37
CA GLN A 122 -7.68 6.32 -30.71
C GLN A 122 -7.30 7.75 -30.32
N LEU A 123 -8.32 8.61 -30.20
CA LEU A 123 -8.16 10.01 -29.78
C LEU A 123 -7.42 10.12 -28.44
N ASP A 124 -7.72 9.20 -27.52
CA ASP A 124 -7.16 9.18 -26.16
C ASP A 124 -5.64 9.03 -26.18
N TRP A 125 -5.10 8.15 -27.02
CA TRP A 125 -3.65 7.97 -27.15
C TRP A 125 -2.98 9.22 -27.70
N SER A 126 -3.59 9.84 -28.71
CA SER A 126 -3.10 11.09 -29.28
C SER A 126 -3.10 12.24 -28.24
N SER A 127 -4.12 12.28 -27.38
CA SER A 127 -4.24 13.25 -26.30
C SER A 127 -3.18 13.01 -25.22
N TYR A 128 -2.96 11.75 -24.84
CA TYR A 128 -1.93 11.32 -23.91
C TYR A 128 -0.54 11.76 -24.40
N ILE A 129 -0.15 11.42 -25.64
CA ILE A 129 1.16 11.80 -26.19
C ILE A 129 1.33 13.32 -26.23
N LYS A 130 0.32 14.06 -26.70
CA LYS A 130 0.39 15.53 -26.75
C LYS A 130 0.58 16.14 -25.36
N THR A 131 -0.17 15.65 -24.37
CA THR A 131 -0.08 16.13 -22.99
C THR A 131 1.27 15.80 -22.38
N ARG A 132 1.78 14.57 -22.59
CA ARG A 132 3.11 14.16 -22.14
C ARG A 132 4.21 15.01 -22.74
N ASN A 133 4.18 15.25 -24.05
CA ASN A 133 5.16 16.10 -24.71
C ASN A 133 5.14 17.53 -24.15
N LYS A 134 3.95 18.12 -23.95
CA LYS A 134 3.83 19.44 -23.30
C LYS A 134 4.41 19.45 -21.89
N MET A 135 4.09 18.45 -21.08
CA MET A 135 4.60 18.34 -19.71
C MET A 135 6.12 18.17 -19.66
N LYS A 136 6.68 17.42 -20.61
CA LYS A 136 8.13 17.26 -20.79
C LYS A 136 8.82 18.59 -21.10
N TYR A 137 8.28 19.36 -22.04
CA TYR A 137 8.80 20.70 -22.34
C TYR A 137 8.66 21.68 -21.17
N PHE A 138 7.52 21.68 -20.49
CA PHE A 138 7.32 22.50 -19.30
C PHE A 138 8.30 22.13 -18.18
N SER A 139 8.49 20.84 -17.97
CA SER A 139 9.47 20.33 -17.01
C SER A 139 10.88 20.82 -17.33
N TYR A 140 11.32 20.84 -18.60
CA TYR A 140 12.65 21.36 -18.96
C TYR A 140 12.86 22.84 -18.61
N LEU A 141 11.81 23.64 -18.67
CA LEU A 141 11.86 25.07 -18.30
C LEU A 141 11.79 25.27 -16.79
N ASN A 142 11.26 24.29 -16.05
CA ASN A 142 11.22 24.31 -14.59
C ASN A 142 12.56 23.84 -14.01
N LEU A 143 13.53 24.76 -14.00
CA LEU A 143 14.90 24.53 -13.52
C LEU A 143 14.98 24.05 -12.07
N TYR A 144 14.03 24.49 -11.24
CA TYR A 144 13.91 24.06 -9.84
C TYR A 144 13.63 22.55 -9.77
N ASN A 145 12.69 22.04 -10.57
CA ASN A 145 12.36 20.62 -10.64
C ASN A 145 13.57 19.77 -11.05
N GLY A 146 14.28 20.15 -12.13
CA GLY A 146 15.45 19.39 -12.62
C GLY A 146 16.61 19.26 -11.61
N LEU A 147 16.89 20.32 -10.84
CA LEU A 147 17.92 20.31 -9.80
C LEU A 147 17.56 19.38 -8.64
N TRP A 148 16.31 19.43 -8.18
CA TRP A 148 15.85 18.60 -7.07
C TRP A 148 15.75 17.12 -7.45
N VAL A 149 15.31 16.81 -8.68
CA VAL A 149 15.33 15.43 -9.19
C VAL A 149 16.77 14.90 -9.28
N PHE A 150 17.72 15.72 -9.73
CA PHE A 150 19.14 15.36 -9.76
C PHE A 150 19.69 15.12 -8.35
N TYR A 151 19.43 16.04 -7.41
CA TYR A 151 19.89 15.94 -6.02
C TYR A 151 19.33 14.72 -5.31
N THR A 152 18.05 14.43 -5.51
CA THR A 152 17.34 13.30 -4.88
C THR A 152 17.56 11.97 -5.59
N SER A 153 18.42 11.95 -6.63
CA SER A 153 18.73 10.75 -7.41
C SER A 153 17.50 10.02 -7.91
N ASN A 154 16.48 10.77 -8.36
CA ASN A 154 15.21 10.23 -8.87
C ASN A 154 14.31 9.53 -7.83
N LEU A 155 14.73 9.48 -6.57
CA LEU A 155 14.05 8.63 -5.61
C LEU A 155 12.86 9.34 -4.99
N GLY A 156 12.92 10.64 -4.65
CA GLY A 156 11.78 11.47 -4.20
C GLY A 156 10.95 10.95 -3.00
N PHE A 157 11.13 9.68 -2.63
CA PHE A 157 10.45 8.89 -1.63
C PHE A 157 11.46 8.61 -0.53
N TYR A 158 11.03 8.74 0.73
CA TYR A 158 11.82 8.26 1.86
C TYR A 158 11.88 6.73 1.81
N TYR A 159 13.05 6.19 1.45
CA TYR A 159 13.30 4.76 1.22
C TYR A 159 13.04 3.84 2.44
N LYS A 160 12.72 4.42 3.60
CA LYS A 160 12.54 3.71 4.87
C LYS A 160 11.08 3.61 5.32
N ASP A 161 10.16 4.25 4.61
CA ASP A 161 8.75 4.22 4.98
C ASP A 161 8.01 3.10 4.24
N ILE A 162 7.06 2.48 4.94
CA ILE A 162 6.22 1.43 4.36
C ILE A 162 5.42 2.01 3.19
N TRP A 163 5.51 1.35 2.04
CA TRP A 163 4.84 1.72 0.77
C TRP A 163 3.34 1.34 0.74
N PHE A 164 2.77 1.00 1.88
CA PHE A 164 1.36 0.68 2.09
C PHE A 164 0.89 1.24 3.43
N THR A 165 -0.32 1.80 3.47
CA THR A 165 -0.91 2.29 4.72
C THR A 165 -1.61 1.12 5.42
N PRO A 166 -1.32 0.79 6.69
CA PRO A 166 -1.96 -0.33 7.38
C PRO A 166 -3.49 -0.35 7.28
N THR A 167 -4.11 0.83 7.27
CA THR A 167 -5.56 1.04 7.21
C THR A 167 -6.16 1.11 5.81
N SER A 168 -5.33 1.10 4.76
CA SER A 168 -5.82 1.10 3.38
C SER A 168 -6.10 -0.33 2.93
N ASP A 169 -7.20 -0.52 2.20
CA ASP A 169 -7.61 -1.86 1.74
C ASP A 169 -7.36 -2.06 0.25
N SER A 170 -6.85 -1.04 -0.44
CA SER A 170 -7.04 -0.99 -1.90
C SER A 170 -5.96 -0.28 -2.69
N PHE A 171 -5.12 0.55 -2.07
CA PHE A 171 -4.12 1.31 -2.80
C PHE A 171 -2.85 1.56 -2.00
N ILE A 172 -1.73 1.41 -2.68
CA ILE A 172 -0.41 1.89 -2.27
C ILE A 172 -0.49 3.42 -2.20
N GLU A 173 -0.37 3.96 -0.99
CA GLU A 173 -0.43 5.39 -0.72
C GLU A 173 1.01 5.91 -0.56
N LEU A 174 1.59 6.39 -1.66
CA LEU A 174 2.92 7.02 -1.64
C LEU A 174 2.83 8.54 -1.51
N GLU A 175 1.63 9.12 -1.52
CA GLU A 175 1.45 10.58 -1.54
C GLU A 175 1.97 11.23 -0.26
N ASN A 176 1.76 10.61 0.90
CA ASN A 176 2.30 11.10 2.17
C ASN A 176 3.85 11.06 2.21
N GLN A 177 4.48 10.24 1.36
CA GLN A 177 5.93 10.18 1.21
C GLN A 177 6.46 11.17 0.18
N LYS A 178 5.58 11.83 -0.59
CA LYS A 178 5.95 12.85 -1.57
C LYS A 178 6.06 14.21 -0.90
N ASN A 179 7.26 14.77 -0.89
CA ASN A 179 7.44 16.19 -0.69
C ASN A 179 6.82 16.99 -1.85
N LEU A 180 5.84 17.85 -1.55
CA LEU A 180 5.14 18.72 -2.52
C LEU A 180 6.07 19.72 -3.22
N PHE A 181 7.23 20.02 -2.62
CA PHE A 181 8.24 20.93 -3.17
C PHE A 181 9.28 20.22 -4.02
N LEU A 182 9.28 18.88 -4.08
CA LEU A 182 10.17 18.14 -4.95
C LEU A 182 9.46 17.79 -6.26
N GLY A 183 10.20 17.92 -7.35
CA GLY A 183 9.78 17.34 -8.62
C GLY A 183 9.98 15.83 -8.62
N TYR A 184 9.07 15.09 -9.26
CA TYR A 184 9.16 13.65 -9.42
C TYR A 184 9.41 13.30 -10.87
N LEU A 185 10.12 12.20 -11.09
CA LEU A 185 10.26 11.65 -12.43
C LEU A 185 8.90 11.24 -12.99
N GLU A 186 8.57 11.78 -14.15
CA GLU A 186 7.51 11.25 -14.99
C GLU A 186 8.12 10.35 -16.06
N TYR A 187 7.62 9.11 -16.13
CA TYR A 187 8.02 8.13 -17.14
C TYR A 187 7.03 8.08 -18.29
N ASP A 188 7.54 8.01 -19.52
CA ASP A 188 6.73 7.84 -20.71
C ASP A 188 6.47 6.35 -20.96
N LEU A 189 5.21 6.00 -21.27
CA LEU A 189 4.86 4.66 -21.73
C LEU A 189 5.69 4.27 -22.97
N LYS A 190 6.54 3.27 -22.82
CA LYS A 190 7.31 2.65 -23.91
C LYS A 190 6.54 1.44 -24.42
N LEU A 191 6.13 1.47 -25.68
CA LEU A 191 5.46 0.34 -26.33
C LEU A 191 6.48 -0.61 -27.00
N LEU A 192 6.16 -1.91 -27.00
CA LEU A 192 6.81 -2.92 -27.82
C LEU A 192 6.21 -2.95 -29.23
N GLU A 193 6.81 -3.71 -30.16
CA GLU A 193 6.34 -3.81 -31.56
C GLU A 193 4.90 -4.32 -31.69
N ASN A 194 4.40 -5.05 -30.69
CA ASN A 194 3.04 -5.54 -30.61
C ASN A 194 2.06 -4.54 -29.94
N ASN A 195 2.48 -3.30 -29.70
CA ASN A 195 1.76 -2.26 -28.95
C ASN A 195 1.47 -2.60 -27.47
N SER A 196 2.15 -3.58 -26.86
CA SER A 196 2.04 -3.82 -25.42
C SER A 196 3.04 -2.95 -24.64
N ILE A 197 2.73 -2.63 -23.38
CA ILE A 197 3.60 -1.80 -22.54
C ILE A 197 4.86 -2.59 -22.18
N SER A 198 6.02 -2.00 -22.43
CA SER A 198 7.31 -2.58 -22.09
C SER A 198 7.48 -2.63 -20.57
N LYS A 199 8.01 -3.76 -20.06
CA LYS A 199 8.36 -3.92 -18.65
C LYS A 199 9.34 -2.85 -18.14
N ASN A 200 10.19 -2.34 -19.05
CA ASN A 200 11.19 -1.32 -18.74
C ASN A 200 10.66 0.10 -18.95
N THR A 201 9.34 0.33 -18.93
CA THR A 201 8.80 1.68 -19.10
C THR A 201 9.21 2.62 -17.97
N THR A 202 9.50 2.08 -16.77
CA THR A 202 9.93 2.86 -15.60
C THR A 202 11.32 3.46 -15.76
N SER A 203 12.15 2.96 -16.69
CA SER A 203 13.44 3.57 -17.02
C SER A 203 13.35 4.57 -18.18
N ASN A 204 12.17 4.73 -18.78
CA ASN A 204 11.92 5.67 -19.87
C ASN A 204 11.49 7.04 -19.34
N TYR A 205 12.39 7.71 -18.63
CA TYR A 205 12.19 9.05 -18.13
C TYR A 205 13.25 10.00 -18.69
N THR A 206 12.96 11.28 -18.59
CA THR A 206 13.89 12.33 -19.00
C THR A 206 15.06 12.40 -18.01
N LYS A 207 16.27 12.10 -18.50
CA LYS A 207 17.48 12.10 -17.68
C LYS A 207 17.71 13.48 -17.02
N PRO A 208 17.91 13.55 -15.69
CA PRO A 208 18.15 14.81 -14.97
C PRO A 208 19.35 15.62 -15.50
N GLN A 209 20.34 14.96 -16.08
CA GLN A 209 21.51 15.61 -16.68
C GLN A 209 21.15 16.54 -17.84
N ILE A 210 20.05 16.25 -18.56
CA ILE A 210 19.60 17.11 -19.67
C ILE A 210 19.22 18.50 -19.15
N TYR A 211 18.62 18.58 -17.96
CA TYR A 211 18.24 19.84 -17.31
C TYR A 211 19.46 20.69 -16.95
N LEU A 212 20.52 20.07 -16.42
CA LEU A 212 21.78 20.75 -16.11
C LEU A 212 22.42 21.34 -17.38
N ILE A 213 22.41 20.58 -18.48
CA ILE A 213 22.94 21.07 -19.77
C ILE A 213 22.11 22.25 -20.27
N THR A 214 20.78 22.17 -20.24
CA THR A 214 19.90 23.29 -20.63
C THR A 214 20.15 24.53 -19.77
N LEU A 215 20.35 24.37 -18.47
CA LEU A 215 20.64 25.48 -17.55
C LEU A 215 21.98 26.16 -17.84
N ILE A 216 23.02 25.39 -18.17
CA ILE A 216 24.32 25.92 -18.57
C ILE A 216 24.17 26.72 -19.87
N VAL A 217 23.47 26.18 -20.85
CA VAL A 217 23.24 26.85 -22.15
C VAL A 217 22.50 28.17 -21.96
N ILE A 218 21.41 28.18 -21.18
CA ILE A 218 20.66 29.41 -20.89
C ILE A 218 21.55 30.42 -20.16
N ASN A 219 22.29 30.02 -19.13
CA ASN A 219 23.18 30.93 -18.42
C ASN A 219 24.24 31.54 -19.33
N VAL A 220 24.87 30.74 -20.19
CA VAL A 220 25.87 31.24 -21.15
C VAL A 220 25.23 32.23 -22.14
N LEU A 221 24.03 31.96 -22.63
CA LEU A 221 23.31 32.87 -23.53
C LEU A 221 22.86 34.17 -22.86
N VAL A 222 22.51 34.12 -21.57
CA VAL A 222 22.12 35.31 -20.79
C VAL A 222 23.34 36.12 -20.35
N LEU A 223 24.47 35.48 -20.05
CA LEU A 223 25.71 36.15 -19.64
C LEU A 223 26.49 36.76 -20.81
N ASN A 224 26.30 36.24 -22.03
CA ASN A 224 26.95 36.76 -23.25
C ASN A 224 26.11 37.81 -23.98
N ASN A 225 24.93 38.18 -23.46
CA ASN A 225 24.11 39.31 -23.91
C ASN A 225 24.13 40.41 -22.85
#